data_AF-A0A257Q4Z2-F1
#
_entry.id   AF-A0A257Q4Z2-F1
#
_cell.length_a   1.000
_cell.length_b   1.000
_cell.length_c   1.000
_cell.angle_alpha   90.00
_cell.angle_beta   90.00
_cell.angle_gamma   90.00
#
_symmetry.space_group_name_H-M   'P 1'
#
loop_
_entity.id
_entity.type
_entity.pdbx_description
1 polymer ?
#
loop_
_entity_poly.entity_id
_entity_poly.type
_entity_poly.pdbx_seq_one_letter_code
_entity_poly.pdbx_strand_id
1 'polypeptide(L)'
;MSAVGSILTNQGALQALQSISNTSRTNSSLESQLSSGLSINSPADNPAGYITAQGFTSQLNGLTQAVSNANQGVSLLQTAQGALQQQIGVVQQLNSIAVQAANGTQTPQEAQSLQNVVSQLTGQVSTISTQTQFNNINLLDGSFSGVQFQVGANEGQTINLSIGNTGAGAIGLNASTAKFGTTGVFNSTNNASSASGALTVGTTAAAFTAGALKVTSNSGNTGSATITASESAKSIAAAVNLSTGSTGVAAQASTSITLSLTAGTNGGFQFALQGSGNSQTINAQSAAALASQINGNTAISGITATLNSAGTKVTLTQSQGNNISITGVSSGSLATGGTTPQVLKTGAASGVVQGQVQLQSSEAFSVGGTANVGLNNSSTLTSLSAINVSTVAGANTAINVVKFALQGLNNQGGQLGAVQQRLQANINNLNTTSQNITNALGVVQDANIPQVSNQLTQAQIQAQAGVAALKSSTTLQQSFLSLLP
;
A
#
# COMPACT_ATOMS: atom_id res chain seq x y z
N MET A 1 1.06 81.19 54.95
CA MET A 1 1.76 82.19 54.11
C MET A 1 3.27 81.90 54.19
N SER A 2 3.76 80.97 53.37
CA SER A 2 5.20 80.75 53.12
C SER A 2 5.29 80.23 51.70
N ALA A 3 5.46 81.17 50.77
CA ALA A 3 5.79 80.90 49.37
C ALA A 3 6.40 82.18 48.77
N VAL A 4 7.47 82.68 49.40
CA VAL A 4 8.44 83.52 48.68
C VAL A 4 9.31 82.53 47.91
N GLY A 5 8.89 82.19 46.69
CA GLY A 5 9.69 81.41 45.77
C GLY A 5 10.89 82.23 45.29
N SER A 6 12.09 81.69 45.42
CA SER A 6 13.35 82.26 44.91
C SER A 6 13.25 82.75 43.46
N ILE A 7 13.73 83.97 43.17
CA ILE A 7 13.85 84.53 41.80
C ILE A 7 14.90 83.76 40.97
N LEU A 8 15.87 83.09 41.62
CA LEU A 8 16.94 82.34 40.94
C LEU A 8 16.48 80.97 40.40
N THR A 9 15.34 80.43 40.83
CA THR A 9 14.86 79.12 40.36
C THR A 9 13.37 79.16 40.07
N ASN A 10 13.03 79.18 38.77
CA ASN A 10 11.65 79.14 38.32
C ASN A 10 11.08 77.72 38.42
N GLN A 11 10.48 77.39 39.55
CA GLN A 11 9.87 76.07 39.76
C GLN A 11 8.72 75.80 38.77
N GLY A 12 7.94 76.83 38.39
CA GLY A 12 6.85 76.71 37.42
C GLY A 12 7.33 76.45 35.99
N ALA A 13 8.41 77.12 35.57
CA ALA A 13 9.04 76.83 34.27
C ALA A 13 9.77 75.47 34.27
N LEU A 14 10.35 75.03 35.39
CA LEU A 14 10.96 73.71 35.49
C LEU A 14 9.91 72.59 35.36
N GLN A 15 8.76 72.74 36.04
CA GLN A 15 7.62 71.83 35.91
C GLN A 15 7.03 71.84 34.49
N ALA A 16 6.91 73.03 33.87
CA ALA A 16 6.48 73.15 32.48
C ALA A 16 7.48 72.48 31.51
N LEU A 17 8.79 72.64 31.72
CA LEU A 17 9.83 72.02 30.90
C LEU A 17 9.86 70.50 31.03
N GLN A 18 9.70 69.97 32.25
CA GLN A 18 9.56 68.53 32.49
C GLN A 18 8.30 67.97 31.83
N SER A 19 7.18 68.72 31.90
CA SER A 19 5.92 68.35 31.24
C SER A 19 6.07 68.34 29.72
N ILE A 20 6.66 69.38 29.12
CA ILE A 20 6.95 69.45 27.67
C ILE A 20 7.88 68.30 27.26
N SER A 21 8.92 68.01 28.03
CA SER A 21 9.85 66.91 27.74
C SER A 21 9.15 65.54 27.75
N ASN A 22 8.20 65.33 28.65
CA ASN A 22 7.39 64.12 28.70
C ASN A 22 6.38 64.06 27.54
N THR A 23 5.75 65.18 27.18
CA THR A 23 4.87 65.27 26.02
C THR A 23 5.64 65.06 24.71
N SER A 24 6.86 65.58 24.57
CA SER A 24 7.72 65.34 23.40
C SER A 24 8.08 63.85 23.25
N ARG A 25 8.42 63.16 24.33
CA ARG A 25 8.65 61.70 24.30
C ARG A 25 7.38 60.92 23.91
N THR A 26 6.22 61.36 24.42
CA THR A 26 4.92 60.76 24.11
C THR A 26 4.56 60.96 22.63
N ASN A 27 4.78 62.15 22.07
CA ASN A 27 4.60 62.42 20.64
C ASN A 27 5.50 61.52 19.79
N SER A 28 6.79 61.42 20.09
CA SER A 28 7.70 60.56 19.33
C SER A 28 7.29 59.08 19.37
N SER A 29 6.79 58.60 20.51
CA SER A 29 6.25 57.24 20.63
C SER A 29 4.98 57.05 19.79
N LEU A 30 3.99 57.94 19.90
CA LEU A 30 2.74 57.89 19.13
C LEU A 30 2.98 58.04 17.63
N GLU A 31 3.93 58.88 17.21
CA GLU A 31 4.39 58.99 15.82
C GLU A 31 5.00 57.68 15.33
N SER A 32 5.80 57.01 16.15
CA SER A 32 6.38 55.69 15.80
C SER A 32 5.31 54.59 15.72
N GLN A 33 4.29 54.62 16.57
CA GLN A 33 3.15 53.69 16.53
C GLN A 33 2.27 53.95 15.29
N LEU A 34 2.04 55.22 14.95
CA LEU A 34 1.30 55.60 13.74
C LEU A 34 2.07 55.22 12.47
N SER A 35 3.40 55.38 12.47
CA SER A 35 4.26 55.05 11.33
C SER A 35 4.46 53.55 11.15
N SER A 36 4.56 52.77 12.23
CA SER A 36 4.77 51.31 12.16
C SER A 36 3.45 50.53 12.09
N GLY A 37 2.34 51.14 12.52
CA GLY A 37 1.06 50.45 12.71
C GLY A 37 1.03 49.54 13.94
N LEU A 38 2.10 49.48 14.72
CA LEU A 38 2.26 48.56 15.85
C LEU A 38 2.24 49.33 17.18
N SER A 39 1.48 48.85 18.15
CA SER A 39 1.49 49.35 19.52
C SER A 39 2.76 48.95 20.27
N ILE A 40 3.38 47.82 19.89
CA ILE A 40 4.61 47.31 20.50
C ILE A 40 5.67 47.19 19.39
N ASN A 41 6.59 48.16 19.36
CA ASN A 41 7.65 48.21 18.35
C ASN A 41 9.01 47.79 18.93
N SER A 42 9.29 48.16 20.18
CA SER A 42 10.53 47.82 20.90
C SER A 42 10.25 46.99 22.15
N PRO A 43 11.20 46.15 22.61
CA PRO A 43 11.13 45.50 23.92
C PRO A 43 10.93 46.47 25.08
N ALA A 44 11.29 47.76 24.91
CA ALA A 44 11.11 48.80 25.91
C ALA A 44 9.64 49.24 26.10
N ASP A 45 8.78 49.05 25.09
CA ASP A 45 7.38 49.51 25.13
C ASP A 45 6.51 48.55 25.96
N ASN A 46 6.69 47.23 25.75
CA ASN A 46 6.06 46.18 26.54
C ASN A 46 6.84 44.86 26.43
N PRO A 47 7.71 44.52 27.40
CA PRO A 47 8.56 43.33 27.33
C PRO A 47 7.77 42.01 27.20
N ALA A 48 6.67 41.86 27.94
CA ALA A 48 5.89 40.63 27.94
C ALA A 48 5.08 40.45 26.64
N GLY A 49 4.48 41.54 26.14
CA GLY A 49 3.78 41.53 24.86
C GLY A 49 4.74 41.28 23.70
N TYR A 50 5.93 41.87 23.73
CA TYR A 50 6.98 41.64 22.75
C TYR A 50 7.42 40.16 22.72
N ILE A 51 7.68 39.53 23.87
CA ILE A 51 8.05 38.09 23.91
C ILE A 51 6.96 37.21 23.30
N THR A 52 5.69 37.50 23.62
CA THR A 52 4.54 36.74 23.08
C THR A 52 4.42 36.92 21.57
N ALA A 53 4.55 38.16 21.07
CA ALA A 53 4.55 38.47 19.64
C ALA A 53 5.70 37.77 18.90
N GLN A 54 6.90 37.71 19.49
CA GLN A 54 8.03 36.96 18.93
C GLN A 54 7.78 35.46 18.91
N GLY A 55 7.11 34.91 19.94
CA GLY A 55 6.68 33.52 19.99
C GLY A 55 5.70 33.18 18.85
N PHE A 56 4.66 34.00 18.66
CA PHE A 56 3.72 33.85 17.55
C PHE A 56 4.40 34.00 16.19
N THR A 57 5.34 34.95 16.05
CA THR A 57 6.11 35.14 14.81
C THR A 57 6.95 33.90 14.50
N SER A 58 7.64 33.33 15.49
CA SER A 58 8.40 32.07 15.32
C SER A 58 7.49 30.92 14.90
N GLN A 59 6.32 30.79 15.53
CA GLN A 59 5.35 29.75 15.19
C GLN A 59 4.79 29.95 13.77
N LEU A 60 4.48 31.18 13.36
CA LEU A 60 3.98 31.51 12.02
C LEU A 60 5.03 31.21 10.94
N ASN A 61 6.30 31.54 11.18
CA ASN A 61 7.41 31.18 10.28
C ASN A 61 7.53 29.66 10.15
N GLY A 62 7.42 28.93 11.27
CA GLY A 62 7.39 27.47 11.29
C GLY A 62 6.22 26.88 10.51
N LEU A 63 5.01 27.43 10.68
CA LEU A 63 3.80 27.01 9.96
C LEU A 63 3.90 27.30 8.45
N THR A 64 4.46 28.44 8.07
CA THR A 64 4.66 28.81 6.65
C THR A 64 5.62 27.84 5.97
N GLN A 65 6.73 27.50 6.63
CA GLN A 65 7.65 26.48 6.12
C GLN A 65 6.99 25.09 6.09
N ALA A 66 6.19 24.74 7.11
CA ALA A 66 5.45 23.47 7.15
C ALA A 66 4.44 23.35 5.98
N VAL A 67 3.72 24.42 5.64
CA VAL A 67 2.84 24.48 4.47
C VAL A 67 3.63 24.30 3.18
N SER A 68 4.80 24.96 3.05
CA SER A 68 5.69 24.76 1.90
C SER A 68 6.17 23.31 1.77
N ASN A 69 6.62 22.70 2.88
CA ASN A 69 7.04 21.29 2.92
C ASN A 69 5.90 20.34 2.53
N ALA A 70 4.69 20.59 3.03
CA ALA A 70 3.51 19.80 2.69
C ALA A 70 3.15 19.91 1.20
N ASN A 71 3.23 21.11 0.62
CA ASN A 71 3.03 21.33 -0.82
C ASN A 71 4.09 20.59 -1.67
N GLN A 72 5.36 20.60 -1.27
CA GLN A 72 6.41 19.80 -1.93
C GLN A 72 6.09 18.30 -1.87
N GLY A 73 5.60 17.82 -0.72
CA GLY A 73 5.11 16.44 -0.57
C GLY A 73 3.95 16.12 -1.53
N VAL A 74 3.00 17.05 -1.70
CA VAL A 74 1.91 16.90 -2.67
C VAL A 74 2.43 16.85 -4.10
N SER A 75 3.34 17.73 -4.50
CA SER A 75 3.94 17.73 -5.86
C SER A 75 4.70 16.43 -6.14
N LEU A 76 5.51 15.97 -5.18
CA LEU A 76 6.22 14.68 -5.28
C LEU A 76 5.24 13.52 -5.46
N LEU A 77 4.18 13.47 -4.64
CA LEU A 77 3.15 12.44 -4.75
C LEU A 77 2.40 12.50 -6.09
N GLN A 78 2.18 13.69 -6.66
CA GLN A 78 1.55 13.84 -7.98
C GLN A 78 2.46 13.32 -9.10
N THR A 79 3.77 13.57 -9.04
CA THR A 79 4.74 13.00 -9.98
C THR A 79 4.74 11.47 -9.91
N ALA A 80 4.78 10.90 -8.70
CA ALA A 80 4.71 9.45 -8.49
C ALA A 80 3.37 8.87 -9.00
N GLN A 81 2.24 9.50 -8.68
CA GLN A 81 0.91 9.05 -9.14
C GLN A 81 0.77 9.10 -10.67
N GLY A 82 1.28 10.14 -11.32
CA GLY A 82 1.26 10.24 -12.78
C GLY A 82 2.04 9.09 -13.44
N ALA A 83 3.25 8.79 -12.93
CA ALA A 83 4.04 7.66 -13.41
C ALA A 83 3.37 6.30 -13.13
N LEU A 84 2.76 6.12 -11.95
CA LEU A 84 1.98 4.91 -11.63
C LEU A 84 0.80 4.70 -12.58
N GLN A 85 0.08 5.77 -12.94
CA GLN A 85 -1.01 5.68 -13.92
C GLN A 85 -0.51 5.22 -15.29
N GLN A 86 0.67 5.69 -15.72
CA GLN A 86 1.30 5.21 -16.96
C GLN A 86 1.68 3.72 -16.85
N GLN A 87 2.25 3.28 -15.72
CA GLN A 87 2.55 1.85 -15.49
C GLN A 87 1.27 1.01 -15.53
N ILE A 88 0.18 1.45 -14.89
CA ILE A 88 -1.12 0.75 -14.92
C ILE A 88 -1.60 0.59 -16.37
N GLY A 89 -1.50 1.63 -17.20
CA GLY A 89 -1.86 1.56 -18.62
C GLY A 89 -1.03 0.53 -19.40
N VAL A 90 0.29 0.53 -19.21
CA VAL A 90 1.20 -0.45 -19.86
C VAL A 90 0.89 -1.88 -19.39
N VAL A 91 0.61 -2.07 -18.10
CA VAL A 91 0.30 -3.39 -17.55
C VAL A 91 -1.10 -3.87 -17.98
N GLN A 92 -2.06 -2.97 -18.18
CA GLN A 92 -3.35 -3.31 -18.80
C GLN A 92 -3.17 -3.76 -20.26
N GLN A 93 -2.27 -3.12 -21.02
CA GLN A 93 -1.92 -3.57 -22.36
C GLN A 93 -1.25 -4.97 -22.34
N LEU A 94 -0.35 -5.22 -21.38
CA LEU A 94 0.21 -6.56 -21.15
C LEU A 94 -0.87 -7.61 -20.92
N ASN A 95 -1.94 -7.27 -20.17
CA ASN A 95 -3.06 -8.18 -19.94
C ASN A 95 -3.77 -8.55 -21.26
N SER A 96 -4.05 -7.56 -22.11
CA SER A 96 -4.69 -7.79 -23.41
C SER A 96 -3.85 -8.70 -24.32
N ILE A 97 -2.52 -8.51 -24.34
CA ILE A 97 -1.61 -9.37 -25.10
C ILE A 97 -1.54 -10.78 -24.49
N ALA A 98 -1.51 -10.91 -23.17
CA ALA A 98 -1.53 -12.22 -22.50
C ALA A 98 -2.83 -13.00 -22.78
N VAL A 99 -3.97 -12.32 -22.78
CA VAL A 99 -5.27 -12.91 -23.18
C VAL A 99 -5.27 -13.31 -24.64
N GLN A 100 -4.71 -12.49 -25.53
CA GLN A 100 -4.58 -12.84 -26.95
C GLN A 100 -3.70 -14.09 -27.14
N ALA A 101 -2.55 -14.16 -26.46
CA ALA A 101 -1.63 -15.29 -26.50
C ALA A 101 -2.17 -16.57 -25.84
N ALA A 102 -3.15 -16.44 -24.94
CA ALA A 102 -3.84 -17.59 -24.37
C ALA A 102 -4.79 -18.28 -25.35
N ASN A 103 -5.07 -17.67 -26.51
CA ASN A 103 -5.85 -18.32 -27.57
C ASN A 103 -5.01 -19.41 -28.27
N GLY A 104 -5.50 -20.65 -28.26
CA GLY A 104 -4.78 -21.83 -28.78
C GLY A 104 -4.68 -21.93 -30.31
N THR A 105 -5.10 -20.90 -31.06
CA THR A 105 -5.08 -20.90 -32.52
C THR A 105 -3.80 -20.30 -33.12
N GLN A 106 -2.87 -19.81 -32.29
CA GLN A 106 -1.66 -19.14 -32.76
C GLN A 106 -0.58 -20.10 -33.22
N THR A 107 0.19 -19.68 -34.21
CA THR A 107 1.43 -20.37 -34.61
C THR A 107 2.57 -20.06 -33.62
N PRO A 108 3.58 -20.93 -33.51
CA PRO A 108 4.75 -20.67 -32.66
C PRO A 108 5.49 -19.35 -33.00
N GLN A 109 5.49 -18.95 -34.27
CA GLN A 109 6.12 -17.71 -34.75
C GLN A 109 5.33 -16.46 -34.31
N GLU A 110 4.01 -16.52 -34.34
CA GLU A 110 3.15 -15.44 -33.82
C GLU A 110 3.29 -15.32 -32.30
N ALA A 111 3.29 -16.45 -31.58
CA ALA A 111 3.48 -16.46 -30.13
C ALA A 111 4.84 -15.84 -29.72
N GLN A 112 5.90 -16.09 -30.49
CA GLN A 112 7.20 -15.45 -30.27
C GLN A 112 7.17 -13.93 -30.54
N SER A 113 6.39 -13.49 -31.55
CA SER A 113 6.21 -12.07 -31.85
C SER A 113 5.48 -11.36 -30.72
N LEU A 114 4.45 -11.97 -30.13
CA LEU A 114 3.77 -11.45 -28.94
C LEU A 114 4.70 -11.39 -27.73
N GLN A 115 5.57 -12.39 -27.55
CA GLN A 115 6.58 -12.37 -26.48
C GLN A 115 7.53 -11.17 -26.62
N ASN A 116 7.93 -10.80 -27.85
CA ASN A 116 8.77 -9.62 -28.07
C ASN A 116 8.06 -8.33 -27.65
N VAL A 117 6.76 -8.20 -27.96
CA VAL A 117 5.93 -7.07 -27.50
C VAL A 117 5.84 -7.05 -25.97
N VAL A 118 5.63 -8.21 -25.33
CA VAL A 118 5.64 -8.34 -23.85
C VAL A 118 6.99 -7.90 -23.27
N SER A 119 8.11 -8.28 -23.88
CA SER A 119 9.44 -7.85 -23.43
C SER A 119 9.64 -6.34 -23.54
N GLN A 120 9.10 -5.69 -24.57
CA GLN A 120 9.16 -4.23 -24.71
C GLN A 120 8.31 -3.51 -23.67
N LEU A 121 7.07 -3.98 -23.44
CA LEU A 121 6.16 -3.39 -22.46
C LEU A 121 6.70 -3.58 -21.02
N THR A 122 7.24 -4.74 -20.68
CA THR A 122 7.90 -4.96 -19.38
C THR A 122 9.16 -4.10 -19.21
N GLY A 123 9.93 -3.91 -20.29
CA GLY A 123 11.03 -2.94 -20.34
C GLY A 123 10.56 -1.51 -20.08
N GLN A 124 9.46 -1.09 -20.69
CA GLN A 124 8.85 0.23 -20.45
C GLN A 124 8.42 0.42 -18.99
N VAL A 125 7.80 -0.59 -18.38
CA VAL A 125 7.45 -0.54 -16.93
C VAL A 125 8.70 -0.34 -16.07
N SER A 126 9.79 -1.06 -16.37
CA SER A 126 11.07 -0.91 -15.68
C SER A 126 11.65 0.49 -15.86
N THR A 127 11.64 1.02 -17.09
CA THR A 127 12.10 2.38 -17.40
C THR A 127 11.34 3.43 -16.63
N ILE A 128 9.99 3.34 -16.58
CA ILE A 128 9.16 4.28 -15.80
C ILE A 128 9.52 4.20 -14.31
N SER A 129 9.73 3.00 -13.76
CA SER A 129 10.11 2.82 -12.35
C SER A 129 11.46 3.47 -12.03
N THR A 130 12.48 3.27 -12.89
CA THR A 130 13.85 3.75 -12.63
C THR A 130 14.09 5.21 -13.03
N GLN A 131 13.31 5.76 -13.97
CA GLN A 131 13.50 7.14 -14.45
C GLN A 131 12.56 8.15 -13.78
N THR A 132 11.54 7.70 -13.05
CA THR A 132 10.66 8.62 -12.32
C THR A 132 11.37 9.15 -11.09
N GLN A 133 11.84 10.39 -11.20
CA GLN A 133 12.57 11.10 -10.16
C GLN A 133 11.94 12.46 -9.84
N PHE A 134 12.07 12.88 -8.59
CA PHE A 134 11.80 14.25 -8.15
C PHE A 134 13.03 14.77 -7.43
N ASN A 135 13.59 15.88 -7.93
CA ASN A 135 14.83 16.45 -7.40
C ASN A 135 15.99 15.43 -7.28
N ASN A 136 16.21 14.61 -8.31
CA ASN A 136 17.20 13.51 -8.37
C ASN A 136 16.98 12.36 -7.37
N ILE A 137 15.81 12.30 -6.72
CA ILE A 137 15.43 11.18 -5.86
C ILE A 137 14.47 10.29 -6.64
N ASN A 138 14.82 9.01 -6.78
CA ASN A 138 13.94 8.02 -7.41
C ASN A 138 12.74 7.75 -6.51
N LEU A 139 11.56 7.68 -7.11
CA LEU A 139 10.31 7.54 -6.35
C LEU A 139 9.75 6.12 -6.37
N LEU A 140 10.00 5.35 -7.44
CA LEU A 140 9.27 4.12 -7.76
C LEU A 140 10.13 2.84 -7.77
N ASP A 141 11.42 2.95 -7.43
CA ASP A 141 12.36 1.82 -7.41
C ASP A 141 12.42 1.12 -6.03
N GLY A 142 11.64 1.61 -5.06
CA GLY A 142 11.60 1.11 -3.67
C GLY A 142 12.68 1.66 -2.75
N SER A 143 13.61 2.49 -3.25
CA SER A 143 14.57 3.21 -2.40
C SER A 143 13.89 4.28 -1.53
N PHE A 144 12.73 4.77 -1.97
CA PHE A 144 11.93 5.79 -1.29
C PHE A 144 11.13 5.20 -0.11
N SER A 145 11.82 4.87 0.97
CA SER A 145 11.24 4.29 2.19
C SER A 145 11.56 5.11 3.43
N GLY A 146 10.56 5.32 4.29
CA GLY A 146 10.73 6.00 5.58
C GLY A 146 11.01 7.51 5.51
N VAL A 147 10.70 8.18 4.39
CA VAL A 147 10.89 9.63 4.27
C VAL A 147 9.86 10.37 5.12
N GLN A 148 10.33 11.31 5.93
CA GLN A 148 9.49 12.08 6.85
C GLN A 148 9.36 13.51 6.35
N PHE A 149 8.12 13.98 6.17
CA PHE A 149 7.85 15.38 5.89
C PHE A 149 7.50 16.09 7.19
N GLN A 150 8.31 17.08 7.58
CA GLN A 150 7.98 17.98 8.68
C GLN A 150 6.86 18.93 8.23
N VAL A 151 5.66 18.67 8.73
CA VAL A 151 4.41 19.35 8.32
C VAL A 151 3.74 20.07 9.48
N GLY A 152 4.51 20.44 10.51
CA GLY A 152 4.08 21.27 11.61
C GLY A 152 5.22 22.16 12.12
N ALA A 153 4.88 23.11 12.98
CA ALA A 153 5.84 24.08 13.52
C ALA A 153 6.75 23.51 14.62
N ASN A 154 6.34 22.40 15.26
CA ASN A 154 7.07 21.79 16.37
C ASN A 154 7.72 20.46 15.97
N GLU A 155 8.79 20.09 16.68
CA GLU A 155 9.48 18.81 16.49
C GLU A 155 8.51 17.60 16.61
N GLY A 156 8.70 16.61 15.74
CA GLY A 156 7.91 15.37 15.73
C GLY A 156 6.56 15.46 15.02
N GLN A 157 6.17 16.62 14.50
CA GLN A 157 4.96 16.78 13.68
C GLN A 157 5.22 16.38 12.23
N THR A 158 5.49 15.09 12.01
CA THR A 158 5.86 14.54 10.70
C THR A 158 4.79 13.66 10.08
N ILE A 159 4.77 13.64 8.75
CA ILE A 159 4.05 12.67 7.94
C ILE A 159 5.08 11.73 7.30
N ASN A 160 5.03 10.46 7.69
CA ASN A 160 5.82 9.41 7.05
C ASN A 160 5.22 9.05 5.70
N LEU A 161 6.07 8.97 4.69
CA LEU A 161 5.75 8.50 3.35
C LEU A 161 6.73 7.39 2.97
N SER A 162 6.20 6.34 2.36
CA SER A 162 6.99 5.28 1.75
C SER A 162 6.29 4.88 0.46
N ILE A 163 7.08 4.68 -0.60
CA ILE A 163 6.59 4.25 -1.89
C ILE A 163 7.24 2.91 -2.19
N GLY A 164 6.43 1.88 -2.43
CA GLY A 164 6.91 0.54 -2.75
C GLY A 164 7.62 0.49 -4.09
N ASN A 165 8.43 -0.56 -4.30
CA ASN A 165 9.05 -0.82 -5.59
C ASN A 165 7.99 -1.24 -6.61
N THR A 166 7.83 -0.46 -7.68
CA THR A 166 6.89 -0.77 -8.78
C THR A 166 7.58 -1.19 -10.07
N GLY A 167 8.87 -1.52 -10.00
CA GLY A 167 9.63 -2.06 -11.13
C GLY A 167 9.14 -3.47 -11.51
N ALA A 168 9.27 -3.82 -12.80
CA ALA A 168 8.76 -5.08 -13.36
C ALA A 168 9.33 -6.35 -12.68
N GLY A 169 10.47 -6.25 -11.99
CA GLY A 169 11.05 -7.34 -11.20
C GLY A 169 10.46 -7.50 -9.80
N ALA A 170 9.83 -6.48 -9.25
CA ALA A 170 9.29 -6.45 -7.89
C ALA A 170 7.77 -6.62 -7.84
N ILE A 171 7.06 -6.27 -8.92
CA ILE A 171 5.61 -6.50 -9.05
C ILE A 171 5.32 -7.81 -9.77
N GLY A 172 4.27 -8.51 -9.33
CA GLY A 172 3.87 -9.78 -9.91
C GLY A 172 2.93 -10.56 -9.02
N LEU A 173 2.95 -11.88 -9.21
CA LEU A 173 2.19 -12.82 -8.40
C LEU A 173 3.10 -13.42 -7.33
N ASN A 174 2.78 -13.19 -6.07
CA ASN A 174 3.32 -13.98 -4.98
C ASN A 174 2.48 -15.24 -4.86
N ALA A 175 3.09 -16.40 -5.06
CA ALA A 175 2.39 -17.68 -4.96
C ALA A 175 3.10 -18.66 -4.03
N SER A 176 2.33 -19.50 -3.37
CA SER A 176 2.82 -20.72 -2.72
C SER A 176 2.06 -21.89 -3.33
N THR A 177 2.78 -22.75 -4.05
CA THR A 177 2.24 -23.96 -4.67
C THR A 177 2.49 -25.17 -3.78
N ALA A 178 1.51 -26.06 -3.68
CA ALA A 178 1.70 -27.31 -2.99
C ALA A 178 2.70 -28.22 -3.73
N LYS A 179 3.73 -28.70 -3.01
CA LYS A 179 4.74 -29.64 -3.52
C LYS A 179 4.18 -31.04 -3.84
N PHE A 180 3.01 -31.39 -3.32
CA PHE A 180 2.44 -32.74 -3.45
C PHE A 180 1.76 -33.02 -4.81
N GLY A 181 1.77 -32.05 -5.74
CA GLY A 181 0.83 -31.98 -6.86
C GLY A 181 1.07 -32.80 -8.13
N THR A 182 1.98 -33.79 -8.21
CA THR A 182 2.15 -34.53 -9.48
C THR A 182 2.30 -36.05 -9.38
N THR A 183 2.33 -36.65 -8.19
CA THR A 183 2.83 -38.04 -8.06
C THR A 183 2.04 -38.96 -7.11
N GLY A 184 1.16 -38.42 -6.25
CA GLY A 184 0.52 -39.21 -5.18
C GLY A 184 -0.86 -39.75 -5.55
N VAL A 185 -0.97 -41.07 -5.73
CA VAL A 185 -2.25 -41.80 -5.56
C VAL A 185 -2.25 -42.37 -4.15
N PHE A 186 -3.28 -42.06 -3.36
CA PHE A 186 -3.39 -42.45 -1.95
C PHE A 186 -4.41 -43.58 -1.78
N ASN A 187 -4.11 -44.58 -0.97
CA ASN A 187 -5.08 -45.62 -0.61
C ASN A 187 -5.94 -45.12 0.55
N SER A 188 -7.26 -45.14 0.38
CA SER A 188 -8.23 -44.71 1.41
C SER A 188 -8.40 -45.71 2.56
N THR A 189 -7.72 -46.86 2.52
CA THR A 189 -7.89 -47.93 3.51
C THR A 189 -6.54 -48.38 4.02
N ASN A 190 -6.24 -48.04 5.29
CA ASN A 190 -5.28 -48.80 6.09
C ASN A 190 -5.81 -50.23 6.20
N ASN A 191 -5.45 -51.11 5.28
CA ASN A 191 -5.49 -52.53 5.55
C ASN A 191 -4.29 -53.21 4.89
N ALA A 192 -3.31 -53.52 5.74
CA ALA A 192 -2.26 -54.44 5.43
C ALA A 192 -2.88 -55.79 5.07
N SER A 193 -2.63 -56.27 3.86
CA SER A 193 -2.62 -57.70 3.58
C SER A 193 -1.73 -57.95 2.37
N SER A 194 -0.57 -58.51 2.70
CA SER A 194 0.46 -58.97 1.79
C SER A 194 -0.11 -59.97 0.78
N ALA A 195 -0.22 -59.54 -0.47
CA ALA A 195 -0.13 -60.42 -1.62
C ALA A 195 0.81 -59.74 -2.62
N SER A 196 1.86 -60.46 -3.03
CA SER A 196 2.95 -60.04 -3.91
C SER A 196 2.54 -58.98 -4.95
N GLY A 197 3.13 -57.77 -4.85
CA GLY A 197 2.89 -56.66 -5.77
C GLY A 197 1.82 -55.64 -5.31
N ALA A 198 1.49 -55.63 -4.02
CA ALA A 198 0.62 -54.62 -3.42
C ALA A 198 1.37 -53.32 -3.08
N LEU A 199 0.67 -52.20 -3.28
CA LEU A 199 1.01 -50.82 -2.98
C LEU A 199 1.79 -50.66 -1.66
N THR A 200 3.12 -50.56 -1.73
CA THR A 200 3.92 -50.14 -0.58
C THR A 200 3.96 -48.61 -0.59
N VAL A 201 3.02 -48.02 0.14
CA VAL A 201 3.00 -46.58 0.42
C VAL A 201 4.27 -46.28 1.21
N GLY A 202 5.15 -45.42 0.67
CA GLY A 202 6.24 -44.85 1.46
C GLY A 202 5.62 -44.21 2.71
N THR A 203 6.13 -44.58 3.88
CA THR A 203 5.54 -44.39 5.22
C THR A 203 5.44 -42.93 5.69
N THR A 204 5.40 -41.95 4.79
CA THR A 204 5.37 -40.53 5.12
C THR A 204 4.50 -39.76 4.13
N ALA A 205 3.17 -39.84 4.27
CA ALA A 205 2.22 -38.75 3.97
C ALA A 205 0.78 -39.28 3.89
N ALA A 206 -0.05 -38.96 4.89
CA ALA A 206 -1.34 -38.42 4.52
C ALA A 206 -1.05 -37.13 3.72
N ALA A 207 -1.54 -37.00 2.48
CA ALA A 207 -1.20 -35.87 1.60
C ALA A 207 -1.48 -34.52 2.29
N PHE A 208 -2.61 -34.48 3.00
CA PHE A 208 -2.97 -33.42 3.93
C PHE A 208 -2.95 -33.96 5.36
N THR A 209 -2.33 -33.20 6.27
CA THR A 209 -2.39 -33.49 7.71
C THR A 209 -3.47 -32.63 8.34
N ALA A 210 -4.30 -33.25 9.19
CA ALA A 210 -5.33 -32.52 9.92
C ALA A 210 -4.71 -31.49 10.85
N GLY A 211 -5.33 -30.32 10.95
CA GLY A 211 -4.83 -29.23 11.79
C GLY A 211 -5.30 -27.87 11.33
N ALA A 212 -4.70 -26.82 11.87
CA ALA A 212 -4.95 -25.46 11.43
C ALA A 212 -3.92 -25.06 10.36
N LEU A 213 -4.37 -24.64 9.19
CA LEU A 213 -3.58 -23.91 8.21
C LEU A 213 -3.64 -22.43 8.58
N LYS A 214 -2.49 -21.79 8.73
CA LYS A 214 -2.36 -20.37 9.07
C LYS A 214 -1.74 -19.63 7.89
N VAL A 215 -2.36 -18.53 7.46
CA VAL A 215 -1.83 -17.65 6.41
C VAL A 215 -1.63 -16.28 7.03
N THR A 216 -0.40 -15.77 6.98
CA THR A 216 -0.05 -14.45 7.51
C THR A 216 0.43 -13.55 6.38
N SER A 217 -0.23 -12.41 6.19
CA SER A 217 0.13 -11.42 5.17
C SER A 217 1.38 -10.62 5.56
N ASN A 218 1.96 -9.89 4.60
CA ASN A 218 3.07 -8.96 4.86
C ASN A 218 2.74 -7.91 5.94
N SER A 219 1.47 -7.53 6.08
CA SER A 219 1.01 -6.58 7.09
C SER A 219 0.80 -7.19 8.48
N GLY A 220 1.07 -8.49 8.66
CA GLY A 220 0.92 -9.21 9.93
C GLY A 220 -0.48 -9.77 10.19
N ASN A 221 -1.47 -9.50 9.33
CA ASN A 221 -2.81 -10.06 9.46
C ASN A 221 -2.79 -11.56 9.23
N THR A 222 -3.48 -12.30 10.10
CA THR A 222 -3.52 -13.75 10.05
C THR A 222 -4.93 -14.25 9.78
N GLY A 223 -5.07 -15.14 8.80
CA GLY A 223 -6.23 -16.00 8.61
C GLY A 223 -5.91 -17.45 8.99
N SER A 224 -6.92 -18.20 9.44
CA SER A 224 -6.75 -19.62 9.72
C SER A 224 -7.91 -20.44 9.16
N ALA A 225 -7.59 -21.61 8.61
CA ALA A 225 -8.54 -22.59 8.12
C ALA A 225 -8.27 -23.94 8.79
N THR A 226 -9.29 -24.57 9.34
CA THR A 226 -9.18 -25.94 9.88
C THR A 226 -9.29 -26.93 8.74
N ILE A 227 -8.29 -27.81 8.62
CA ILE A 227 -8.18 -28.81 7.56
C ILE A 227 -8.36 -30.20 8.14
N THR A 228 -9.16 -31.03 7.48
CA THR A 228 -9.26 -32.47 7.77
C THR A 228 -8.43 -33.30 6.79
N ALA A 229 -8.00 -34.49 7.18
CA ALA A 229 -7.04 -35.30 6.39
C ALA A 229 -7.61 -35.88 5.07
N SER A 230 -8.95 -35.86 4.90
CA SER A 230 -9.65 -36.39 3.71
C SER A 230 -10.32 -35.29 2.88
N GLU A 231 -10.05 -34.04 3.23
CA GLU A 231 -10.71 -32.89 2.63
C GLU A 231 -10.29 -32.67 1.17
N SER A 232 -11.19 -32.15 0.35
CA SER A 232 -10.84 -31.78 -1.02
C SER A 232 -10.05 -30.47 -1.05
N ALA A 233 -9.14 -30.31 -2.01
CA ALA A 233 -8.45 -29.03 -2.19
C ALA A 233 -9.45 -27.87 -2.43
N LYS A 234 -10.61 -28.15 -3.03
CA LYS A 234 -11.72 -27.19 -3.21
C LYS A 234 -12.19 -26.58 -1.88
N SER A 235 -12.50 -27.40 -0.89
CA SER A 235 -13.01 -26.90 0.39
C SER A 235 -11.91 -26.24 1.22
N ILE A 236 -10.65 -26.70 1.11
CA ILE A 236 -9.50 -25.98 1.69
C ILE A 236 -9.37 -24.58 1.08
N ALA A 237 -9.41 -24.47 -0.25
CA ALA A 237 -9.33 -23.17 -0.92
C ALA A 237 -10.53 -22.29 -0.56
N ALA A 238 -11.74 -22.84 -0.47
CA ALA A 238 -12.91 -22.10 0.00
C ALA A 238 -12.73 -21.58 1.43
N ALA A 239 -12.22 -22.40 2.35
CA ALA A 239 -11.97 -22.01 3.74
C ALA A 239 -10.92 -20.90 3.86
N VAL A 240 -9.82 -20.98 3.08
CA VAL A 240 -8.83 -19.89 3.02
C VAL A 240 -9.43 -18.63 2.41
N ASN A 241 -10.26 -18.76 1.37
CA ASN A 241 -10.87 -17.62 0.69
C ASN A 241 -11.85 -16.82 1.57
N LEU A 242 -12.40 -17.41 2.64
CA LEU A 242 -13.18 -16.67 3.64
C LEU A 242 -12.34 -15.65 4.42
N SER A 243 -11.03 -15.88 4.54
CA SER A 243 -10.10 -14.97 5.20
C SER A 243 -9.44 -13.96 4.26
N THR A 244 -9.71 -14.02 2.94
CA THR A 244 -9.08 -13.14 1.93
C THR A 244 -9.29 -11.66 2.22
N GLY A 245 -10.44 -11.27 2.80
CA GLY A 245 -10.72 -9.87 3.14
C GLY A 245 -9.74 -9.26 4.13
N SER A 246 -9.15 -10.07 5.02
CA SER A 246 -8.17 -9.61 6.02
C SER A 246 -6.73 -9.91 5.64
N THR A 247 -6.48 -11.03 4.95
CA THR A 247 -5.12 -11.46 4.58
C THR A 247 -4.67 -10.96 3.21
N GLY A 248 -5.58 -10.64 2.30
CA GLY A 248 -5.26 -10.34 0.90
C GLY A 248 -4.71 -11.53 0.11
N VAL A 249 -4.83 -12.76 0.65
CA VAL A 249 -4.35 -14.00 0.00
C VAL A 249 -5.54 -14.80 -0.49
N ALA A 250 -5.63 -15.01 -1.80
CA ALA A 250 -6.62 -15.87 -2.43
C ALA A 250 -6.07 -17.30 -2.61
N ALA A 251 -6.94 -18.29 -2.58
CA ALA A 251 -6.60 -19.68 -2.81
C ALA A 251 -7.29 -20.21 -4.07
N GLN A 252 -6.52 -20.90 -4.92
CA GLN A 252 -7.02 -21.70 -6.03
C GLN A 252 -6.79 -23.18 -5.74
N ALA A 253 -7.71 -24.03 -6.20
CA ALA A 253 -7.60 -25.47 -6.07
C ALA A 253 -7.66 -26.11 -7.46
N SER A 254 -6.80 -27.10 -7.69
CA SER A 254 -6.83 -27.92 -8.89
C SER A 254 -6.37 -29.32 -8.53
N THR A 255 -6.92 -30.34 -9.17
CA THR A 255 -6.45 -31.71 -9.00
C THR A 255 -6.02 -32.22 -10.36
N SER A 256 -4.77 -32.63 -10.51
CA SER A 256 -4.28 -33.23 -11.74
C SER A 256 -3.41 -34.43 -11.43
N ILE A 257 -3.54 -35.48 -12.25
CA ILE A 257 -2.70 -36.67 -12.16
C ILE A 257 -2.39 -37.18 -13.56
N THR A 258 -1.11 -37.45 -13.82
CA THR A 258 -0.68 -38.14 -15.04
C THR A 258 -0.51 -39.62 -14.76
N LEU A 259 -1.28 -40.43 -15.49
CA LEU A 259 -1.31 -41.88 -15.38
C LEU A 259 -0.68 -42.48 -16.63
N SER A 260 0.29 -43.37 -16.44
CA SER A 260 0.81 -44.25 -17.48
C SER A 260 -0.09 -45.47 -17.56
N LEU A 261 -0.54 -45.81 -18.76
CA LEU A 261 -1.52 -46.86 -18.97
C LEU A 261 -0.84 -48.14 -19.44
N THR A 262 -1.21 -49.27 -18.85
CA THR A 262 -0.84 -50.61 -19.33
C THR A 262 -2.13 -51.40 -19.52
N ALA A 263 -2.42 -51.80 -20.75
CA ALA A 263 -3.68 -52.46 -21.09
C ALA A 263 -3.78 -53.87 -20.47
N GLY A 264 -4.99 -54.31 -20.14
CA GLY A 264 -5.25 -55.64 -19.59
C GLY A 264 -5.38 -56.73 -20.67
N THR A 265 -5.73 -57.95 -20.24
CA THR A 265 -6.09 -59.04 -21.17
C THR A 265 -7.28 -58.57 -22.04
N ASN A 266 -7.10 -58.56 -23.37
CA ASN A 266 -7.99 -57.97 -24.40
C ASN A 266 -7.82 -56.46 -24.69
N GLY A 267 -6.76 -55.80 -24.22
CA GLY A 267 -6.46 -54.41 -24.57
C GLY A 267 -7.33 -53.36 -23.85
N GLY A 268 -8.23 -53.80 -22.97
CA GLY A 268 -9.20 -52.95 -22.30
C GLY A 268 -8.75 -52.34 -20.97
N PHE A 269 -9.40 -51.25 -20.61
CA PHE A 269 -9.33 -50.52 -19.35
C PHE A 269 -10.74 -50.47 -18.76
N GLN A 270 -10.90 -50.95 -17.52
CA GLN A 270 -12.17 -50.84 -16.82
C GLN A 270 -11.95 -50.45 -15.36
N PHE A 271 -12.54 -49.34 -14.94
CA PHE A 271 -12.50 -48.82 -13.57
C PHE A 271 -13.65 -47.84 -13.35
N ALA A 272 -13.98 -47.58 -12.09
CA ALA A 272 -14.94 -46.56 -11.72
C ALA A 272 -14.21 -45.26 -11.31
N LEU A 273 -14.61 -44.13 -11.91
CA LEU A 273 -14.02 -42.82 -11.73
C LEU A 273 -15.02 -41.88 -11.07
N GLN A 274 -14.58 -41.18 -10.03
CA GLN A 274 -15.36 -40.16 -9.35
C GLN A 274 -14.53 -38.89 -9.17
N GLY A 275 -15.13 -37.73 -9.45
CA GLY A 275 -14.55 -36.41 -9.19
C GLY A 275 -15.55 -35.57 -8.40
N SER A 276 -16.38 -34.81 -9.10
CA SER A 276 -17.65 -34.32 -8.56
C SER A 276 -18.76 -35.35 -8.76
N GLY A 277 -19.69 -35.49 -7.81
CA GLY A 277 -20.90 -36.29 -8.01
C GLY A 277 -20.70 -37.82 -7.97
N ASN A 278 -21.53 -38.55 -8.73
CA ASN A 278 -21.62 -40.01 -8.67
C ASN A 278 -20.49 -40.71 -9.44
N SER A 279 -20.05 -41.86 -8.94
CA SER A 279 -19.02 -42.69 -9.57
C SER A 279 -19.47 -43.22 -10.94
N GLN A 280 -18.59 -43.13 -11.95
CA GLN A 280 -18.85 -43.54 -13.32
C GLN A 280 -17.97 -44.70 -13.73
N THR A 281 -18.55 -45.79 -14.23
CA THR A 281 -17.77 -46.89 -14.80
C THR A 281 -17.25 -46.49 -16.17
N ILE A 282 -15.93 -46.43 -16.30
CA ILE A 282 -15.22 -46.24 -17.55
C ILE A 282 -14.87 -47.63 -18.11
N ASN A 283 -15.13 -47.85 -19.39
CA ASN A 283 -14.86 -49.12 -20.07
C ASN A 283 -14.39 -48.86 -21.50
N ALA A 284 -13.07 -48.84 -21.70
CA ALA A 284 -12.44 -48.41 -22.94
C ALA A 284 -11.43 -49.43 -23.47
N GLN A 285 -11.36 -49.59 -24.79
CA GLN A 285 -10.49 -50.56 -25.47
C GLN A 285 -9.15 -49.97 -25.96
N SER A 286 -8.91 -48.68 -25.71
CA SER A 286 -7.66 -47.98 -26.05
C SER A 286 -7.50 -46.73 -25.17
N ALA A 287 -6.29 -46.19 -25.08
CA ALA A 287 -6.03 -44.95 -24.34
C ALA A 287 -6.79 -43.74 -24.91
N ALA A 288 -6.99 -43.69 -26.23
CA ALA A 288 -7.78 -42.65 -26.89
C ALA A 288 -9.28 -42.79 -26.58
N ALA A 289 -9.81 -44.02 -26.61
CA ALA A 289 -11.19 -44.30 -26.22
C ALA A 289 -11.43 -44.00 -24.73
N LEU A 290 -10.41 -44.24 -23.89
CA LEU A 290 -10.45 -43.92 -22.46
C LEU A 290 -10.60 -42.42 -22.24
N ALA A 291 -9.74 -41.62 -22.88
CA ALA A 291 -9.82 -40.17 -22.78
C ALA A 291 -11.17 -39.64 -23.31
N SER A 292 -11.67 -40.21 -24.41
CA SER A 292 -12.99 -39.85 -24.97
C SER A 292 -14.14 -40.17 -24.03
N GLN A 293 -14.17 -41.36 -23.42
CA GLN A 293 -15.21 -41.73 -22.45
C GLN A 293 -15.19 -40.88 -21.19
N ILE A 294 -14.01 -40.54 -20.68
CA ILE A 294 -13.87 -39.64 -19.53
C ILE A 294 -14.39 -38.25 -19.93
N ASN A 295 -13.98 -37.74 -21.09
CA ASN A 295 -14.42 -36.43 -21.58
C ASN A 295 -15.93 -36.38 -21.87
N GLY A 296 -16.53 -37.48 -22.32
CA GLY A 296 -17.99 -37.60 -22.49
C GLY A 296 -18.76 -37.50 -21.18
N ASN A 297 -18.15 -37.89 -20.06
CA ASN A 297 -18.73 -37.85 -18.72
C ASN A 297 -18.23 -36.65 -17.88
N THR A 298 -17.63 -35.63 -18.51
CA THR A 298 -17.12 -34.43 -17.81
C THR A 298 -18.22 -33.68 -17.09
N ALA A 299 -19.46 -33.65 -17.61
CA ALA A 299 -20.56 -32.93 -16.96
C ALA A 299 -20.92 -33.50 -15.58
N ILE A 300 -20.71 -34.80 -15.36
CA ILE A 300 -20.98 -35.47 -14.09
C ILE A 300 -19.73 -35.44 -13.22
N SER A 301 -18.64 -36.01 -13.73
CA SER A 301 -17.40 -36.20 -12.98
C SER A 301 -16.58 -34.92 -12.79
N GLY A 302 -16.78 -33.92 -13.65
CA GLY A 302 -15.97 -32.70 -13.74
C GLY A 302 -14.51 -32.94 -14.13
N ILE A 303 -14.15 -34.14 -14.56
CA ILE A 303 -12.77 -34.53 -14.91
C ILE A 303 -12.61 -34.45 -16.42
N THR A 304 -11.57 -33.75 -16.88
CA THR A 304 -11.10 -33.78 -18.26
C THR A 304 -9.88 -34.67 -18.39
N ALA A 305 -9.78 -35.40 -19.50
CA ALA A 305 -8.67 -36.28 -19.82
C ALA A 305 -7.94 -35.79 -21.07
N THR A 306 -6.63 -35.60 -20.97
CA THR A 306 -5.76 -35.28 -22.11
C THR A 306 -4.75 -36.40 -22.33
N LEU A 307 -4.57 -36.81 -23.58
CA LEU A 307 -3.62 -37.85 -23.96
C LEU A 307 -2.31 -37.21 -24.40
N ASN A 308 -1.18 -37.76 -23.97
CA ASN A 308 0.12 -37.37 -24.50
C ASN A 308 0.25 -37.79 -25.99
N SER A 309 1.04 -37.05 -26.79
CA SER A 309 1.33 -37.36 -28.19
C SER A 309 1.80 -38.81 -28.45
N ALA A 310 2.42 -39.46 -27.46
CA ALA A 310 2.86 -40.87 -27.54
C ALA A 310 1.74 -41.90 -27.26
N GLY A 311 0.56 -41.49 -26.81
CA GLY A 311 -0.57 -42.39 -26.54
C GLY A 311 -0.46 -43.29 -25.30
N THR A 312 0.61 -43.18 -24.52
CA THR A 312 0.93 -44.05 -23.37
C THR A 312 0.54 -43.46 -22.01
N LYS A 313 0.31 -42.14 -21.95
CA LYS A 313 0.00 -41.40 -20.73
C LYS A 313 -1.27 -40.58 -20.89
N VAL A 314 -2.16 -40.67 -19.91
CA VAL A 314 -3.37 -39.85 -19.81
C VAL A 314 -3.25 -38.96 -18.57
N THR A 315 -3.44 -37.67 -18.75
CA THR A 315 -3.54 -36.70 -17.66
C THR A 315 -5.00 -36.41 -17.36
N LEU A 316 -5.43 -36.75 -16.16
CA LEU A 316 -6.76 -36.40 -15.65
C LEU A 316 -6.66 -35.09 -14.90
N THR A 317 -7.53 -34.14 -15.21
CA THR A 317 -7.57 -32.82 -14.57
C THR A 317 -8.99 -32.50 -14.12
N GLN A 318 -9.10 -32.07 -12.87
CA GLN A 318 -10.32 -31.53 -12.28
C GLN A 318 -10.03 -30.09 -11.86
N SER A 319 -10.52 -29.14 -12.65
CA SER A 319 -10.24 -27.72 -12.50
C SER A 319 -10.80 -27.09 -11.23
N GLN A 320 -11.81 -27.71 -10.61
CA GLN A 320 -12.39 -27.21 -9.36
C GLN A 320 -11.64 -27.69 -8.11
N GLY A 321 -10.67 -28.61 -8.23
CA GLY A 321 -9.93 -29.13 -7.08
C GLY A 321 -10.67 -30.18 -6.23
N ASN A 322 -11.71 -30.82 -6.78
CA ASN A 322 -12.28 -32.02 -6.15
C ASN A 322 -11.29 -33.18 -6.23
N ASN A 323 -11.33 -34.09 -5.26
CA ASN A 323 -10.50 -35.28 -5.27
C ASN A 323 -10.88 -36.19 -6.45
N ILE A 324 -9.90 -36.83 -7.08
CA ILE A 324 -10.14 -37.82 -8.14
C ILE A 324 -10.02 -39.20 -7.50
N SER A 325 -11.13 -39.91 -7.37
CA SER A 325 -11.18 -41.27 -6.85
C SER A 325 -11.30 -42.27 -8.00
N ILE A 326 -10.39 -43.24 -8.02
CA ILE A 326 -10.34 -44.35 -8.96
C ILE A 326 -10.57 -45.62 -8.14
N THR A 327 -11.64 -46.33 -8.44
CA THR A 327 -12.08 -47.50 -7.68
C THR A 327 -12.39 -48.66 -8.62
N GLY A 328 -12.38 -49.89 -8.11
CA GLY A 328 -12.85 -51.06 -8.87
C GLY A 328 -12.14 -51.27 -10.21
N VAL A 329 -10.80 -51.25 -10.21
CA VAL A 329 -10.03 -51.57 -11.42
C VAL A 329 -10.25 -53.06 -11.75
N SER A 330 -10.97 -53.33 -12.83
CA SER A 330 -11.35 -54.68 -13.28
C SER A 330 -10.56 -55.14 -14.50
N SER A 331 -10.04 -54.20 -15.30
CA SER A 331 -9.18 -54.47 -16.46
C SER A 331 -8.12 -53.38 -16.64
N GLY A 332 -6.90 -53.78 -16.98
CA GLY A 332 -5.76 -52.87 -17.18
C GLY A 332 -5.07 -52.46 -15.88
N SER A 333 -4.04 -51.64 -16.04
CA SER A 333 -3.22 -51.11 -14.95
C SER A 333 -2.92 -49.63 -15.20
N LEU A 334 -3.10 -48.82 -14.17
CA LEU A 334 -2.89 -47.37 -14.15
C LEU A 334 -1.73 -47.10 -13.20
N ALA A 335 -0.61 -46.60 -13.72
CA ALA A 335 0.57 -46.28 -12.91
C ALA A 335 0.77 -44.77 -12.84
N THR A 336 1.03 -44.20 -11.67
CA THR A 336 1.44 -42.79 -11.57
C THR A 336 2.82 -42.59 -12.22
N GLY A 337 3.09 -41.42 -12.79
CA GLY A 337 4.46 -41.03 -13.13
C GLY A 337 5.31 -40.83 -11.86
N GLY A 338 6.64 -40.98 -11.91
CA GLY A 338 7.55 -40.72 -10.78
C GLY A 338 8.69 -41.74 -10.63
N THR A 339 9.60 -41.51 -9.68
CA THR A 339 10.72 -42.43 -9.35
C THR A 339 10.27 -43.71 -8.63
N THR A 340 9.07 -43.69 -8.02
CA THR A 340 8.38 -44.85 -7.44
C THR A 340 6.91 -44.86 -7.90
N PRO A 341 6.61 -45.43 -9.09
CA PRO A 341 5.26 -45.38 -9.66
C PRO A 341 4.28 -46.20 -8.79
N GLN A 342 3.19 -45.56 -8.37
CA GLN A 342 2.09 -46.23 -7.67
C GLN A 342 1.18 -46.87 -8.71
N VAL A 343 0.94 -48.17 -8.60
CA VAL A 343 0.23 -48.95 -9.62
C VAL A 343 -1.13 -49.40 -9.10
N LEU A 344 -2.19 -48.93 -9.74
CA LEU A 344 -3.56 -49.37 -9.56
C LEU A 344 -3.87 -50.41 -10.64
N LYS A 345 -3.98 -51.68 -10.22
CA LYS A 345 -4.20 -52.84 -11.09
C LYS A 345 -5.42 -53.64 -10.64
N THR A 346 -5.77 -54.67 -11.40
CA THR A 346 -6.88 -55.54 -11.07
C THR A 346 -6.78 -56.11 -9.64
N GLY A 347 -7.87 -55.97 -8.88
CA GLY A 347 -7.95 -56.36 -7.46
C GLY A 347 -7.29 -55.39 -6.46
N ALA A 348 -6.78 -54.23 -6.90
CA ALA A 348 -6.29 -53.19 -5.99
C ALA A 348 -7.44 -52.45 -5.29
N ALA A 349 -7.18 -51.98 -4.06
CA ALA A 349 -8.06 -51.08 -3.33
C ALA A 349 -8.15 -49.70 -4.02
N SER A 350 -9.19 -48.94 -3.68
CA SER A 350 -9.47 -47.58 -4.18
C SER A 350 -8.28 -46.62 -4.05
N GLY A 351 -7.93 -45.95 -5.14
CA GLY A 351 -6.94 -44.88 -5.19
C GLY A 351 -7.60 -43.52 -5.24
N VAL A 352 -7.34 -42.66 -4.25
CA VAL A 352 -7.79 -41.27 -4.22
C VAL A 352 -6.60 -40.36 -4.50
N VAL A 353 -6.74 -39.46 -5.46
CA VAL A 353 -5.81 -38.38 -5.74
C VAL A 353 -6.37 -37.13 -5.10
N GLN A 354 -5.64 -36.58 -4.14
CA GLN A 354 -5.97 -35.28 -3.54
C GLN A 354 -5.46 -34.15 -4.43
N GLY A 355 -6.19 -33.04 -4.44
CA GLY A 355 -5.82 -31.86 -5.20
C GLY A 355 -4.63 -31.10 -4.62
N GLN A 356 -4.14 -30.12 -5.37
CA GLN A 356 -3.21 -29.11 -4.90
C GLN A 356 -3.96 -27.81 -4.61
N VAL A 357 -3.52 -27.14 -3.55
CA VAL A 357 -3.92 -25.76 -3.24
C VAL A 357 -2.77 -24.85 -3.66
N GLN A 358 -3.09 -23.77 -4.36
CA GLN A 358 -2.16 -22.69 -4.65
C GLN A 358 -2.68 -21.42 -3.99
N LEU A 359 -1.87 -20.85 -3.10
CA LEU A 359 -2.13 -19.53 -2.53
C LEU A 359 -1.51 -18.47 -3.42
N GLN A 360 -2.19 -17.33 -3.57
CA GLN A 360 -1.86 -16.26 -4.50
C GLN A 360 -2.17 -14.89 -3.86
N SER A 361 -1.27 -13.93 -4.01
CA SER A 361 -1.45 -12.55 -3.57
C SER A 361 -0.61 -11.58 -4.39
N SER A 362 -0.94 -10.28 -4.33
CA SER A 362 -0.07 -9.22 -4.84
C SER A 362 1.13 -8.96 -3.92
N GLU A 363 1.00 -9.29 -2.63
CA GLU A 363 2.04 -9.07 -1.61
C GLU A 363 2.66 -10.37 -1.14
N ALA A 364 3.85 -10.30 -0.54
CA ALA A 364 4.45 -11.46 0.11
C ALA A 364 3.59 -11.97 1.27
N PHE A 365 3.59 -13.28 1.49
CA PHE A 365 2.90 -13.89 2.61
C PHE A 365 3.64 -15.12 3.12
N SER A 366 3.35 -15.50 4.36
CA SER A 366 3.84 -16.72 4.97
C SER A 366 2.70 -17.69 5.28
N VAL A 367 3.04 -18.96 5.25
CA VAL A 367 2.15 -20.08 5.56
C VAL A 367 2.75 -20.83 6.75
N GLY A 368 1.91 -21.13 7.73
CA GLY A 368 2.28 -21.90 8.90
C GLY A 368 1.10 -22.68 9.46
N GLY A 369 1.21 -23.07 10.72
CA GLY A 369 0.20 -23.88 11.41
C GLY A 369 0.57 -25.35 11.50
N THR A 370 -0.39 -26.16 11.97
CA THR A 370 -0.21 -27.60 12.21
C THR A 370 -0.71 -28.46 11.05
N ALA A 371 -1.57 -27.92 10.19
CA ALA A 371 -1.96 -28.60 8.96
C ALA A 371 -0.83 -28.52 7.93
N ASN A 372 -0.46 -29.66 7.36
CA ASN A 372 0.44 -29.72 6.21
C ASN A 372 -0.38 -29.99 4.96
N VAL A 373 -0.41 -29.02 4.04
CA VAL A 373 -1.04 -29.14 2.71
C VAL A 373 -0.04 -29.08 1.56
N GLY A 374 1.26 -29.18 1.88
CA GLY A 374 2.35 -29.19 0.90
C GLY A 374 2.79 -27.83 0.42
N LEU A 375 2.18 -26.76 0.92
CA LEU A 375 2.57 -25.38 0.62
C LEU A 375 3.96 -25.09 1.16
N ASN A 376 4.70 -24.21 0.48
CA ASN A 376 5.92 -23.63 1.04
C ASN A 376 5.55 -22.64 2.15
N ASN A 377 6.39 -22.57 3.19
CA ASN A 377 6.21 -21.65 4.32
C ASN A 377 6.28 -20.16 3.94
N SER A 378 6.88 -19.83 2.80
CA SER A 378 6.92 -18.48 2.26
C SER A 378 6.44 -18.49 0.81
N SER A 379 5.78 -17.40 0.41
CA SER A 379 5.46 -17.15 -0.98
C SER A 379 6.74 -16.95 -1.80
N THR A 380 6.68 -17.34 -3.07
CA THR A 380 7.69 -17.05 -4.09
C THR A 380 7.10 -16.10 -5.12
N LEU A 381 7.84 -15.05 -5.48
CA LEU A 381 7.41 -14.07 -6.48
C LEU A 381 7.67 -14.58 -7.90
N THR A 382 6.62 -14.63 -8.71
CA THR A 382 6.72 -14.66 -10.17
C THR A 382 6.52 -13.24 -10.67
N SER A 383 7.62 -12.57 -11.04
CA SER A 383 7.63 -11.17 -11.44
C SER A 383 7.09 -10.94 -12.86
N LEU A 384 6.76 -9.68 -13.19
CA LEU A 384 6.39 -9.28 -14.55
C LEU A 384 7.51 -9.53 -15.57
N SER A 385 8.77 -9.34 -15.15
CA SER A 385 9.94 -9.60 -16.01
C SER A 385 10.12 -11.07 -16.37
N ALA A 386 9.57 -12.00 -15.58
CA ALA A 386 9.68 -13.45 -15.80
C ALA A 386 8.53 -14.02 -16.65
N ILE A 387 7.62 -13.17 -17.15
CA ILE A 387 6.46 -13.61 -17.92
C ILE A 387 6.89 -14.17 -19.29
N ASN A 388 6.35 -15.35 -19.60
CA ASN A 388 6.48 -15.98 -20.90
C ASN A 388 5.10 -16.35 -21.48
N VAL A 389 4.74 -15.78 -22.63
CA VAL A 389 3.48 -16.00 -23.35
C VAL A 389 3.64 -16.86 -24.61
N SER A 390 4.82 -17.46 -24.86
CA SER A 390 5.04 -18.28 -26.07
C SER A 390 4.30 -19.61 -26.06
N THR A 391 3.74 -20.00 -24.91
CA THR A 391 2.90 -21.19 -24.74
C THR A 391 1.56 -20.81 -24.12
N VAL A 392 0.50 -21.55 -24.44
CA VAL A 392 -0.83 -21.33 -23.86
C VAL A 392 -0.80 -21.43 -22.32
N ALA A 393 -0.02 -22.37 -21.77
CA ALA A 393 0.15 -22.49 -20.32
C ALA A 393 0.90 -21.28 -19.71
N GLY A 394 1.94 -20.81 -20.39
CA GLY A 394 2.66 -19.59 -20.03
C GLY A 394 1.77 -18.35 -20.07
N ALA A 395 0.96 -18.19 -21.13
CA ALA A 395 0.01 -17.09 -21.27
C ALA A 395 -1.07 -17.09 -20.16
N ASN A 396 -1.59 -18.25 -19.78
CA ASN A 396 -2.51 -18.35 -18.63
C ASN A 396 -1.85 -17.96 -17.30
N THR A 397 -0.56 -18.31 -17.13
CA THR A 397 0.22 -17.86 -15.97
C THR A 397 0.45 -16.35 -16.01
N ALA A 398 0.76 -15.80 -17.20
CA ALA A 398 0.95 -14.37 -17.45
C ALA A 398 -0.28 -13.55 -17.07
N ILE A 399 -1.49 -13.98 -17.47
CA ILE A 399 -2.75 -13.31 -17.11
C ILE A 399 -2.87 -13.19 -15.58
N ASN A 400 -2.55 -14.25 -14.85
CA ASN A 400 -2.59 -14.21 -13.39
C ASN A 400 -1.52 -13.27 -12.81
N VAL A 401 -0.27 -13.35 -13.29
CA VAL A 401 0.83 -12.46 -12.85
C VAL A 401 0.46 -11.00 -13.08
N VAL A 402 -0.05 -10.67 -14.26
CA VAL A 402 -0.48 -9.31 -14.64
C VAL A 402 -1.65 -8.84 -13.77
N LYS A 403 -2.64 -9.69 -13.52
CA LYS A 403 -3.77 -9.37 -12.63
C LYS A 403 -3.32 -8.97 -11.23
N PHE A 404 -2.43 -9.76 -10.61
CA PHE A 404 -1.93 -9.45 -9.27
C PHE A 404 -0.97 -8.26 -9.25
N ALA A 405 -0.23 -8.03 -10.33
CA ALA A 405 0.56 -6.81 -10.47
C ALA A 405 -0.31 -5.55 -10.59
N LEU A 406 -1.39 -5.59 -11.37
CA LEU A 406 -2.37 -4.50 -11.41
C LEU A 406 -2.98 -4.26 -10.03
N GLN A 407 -3.31 -5.32 -9.30
CA GLN A 407 -3.79 -5.19 -7.93
C GLN A 407 -2.76 -4.51 -7.02
N GLY A 408 -1.48 -4.92 -7.10
CA GLY A 408 -0.39 -4.27 -6.35
C GLY A 408 -0.22 -2.79 -6.71
N LEU A 409 -0.21 -2.44 -8.00
CA LEU A 409 -0.12 -1.06 -8.47
C LEU A 409 -1.31 -0.21 -8.02
N ASN A 410 -2.53 -0.76 -8.08
CA ASN A 410 -3.73 -0.08 -7.61
C ASN A 410 -3.71 0.13 -6.09
N ASN A 411 -3.22 -0.86 -5.32
CA ASN A 411 -3.05 -0.72 -3.87
C ASN A 411 -2.04 0.39 -3.54
N GLN A 412 -0.90 0.42 -4.24
CA GLN A 412 0.09 1.49 -4.10
C GLN A 412 -0.53 2.84 -4.45
N GLY A 413 -1.22 2.96 -5.58
CA GLY A 413 -1.93 4.19 -5.98
C GLY A 413 -2.96 4.66 -4.95
N GLY A 414 -3.74 3.73 -4.38
CA GLY A 414 -4.69 4.02 -3.30
C GLY A 414 -4.02 4.55 -2.03
N GLN A 415 -2.88 3.96 -1.64
CA GLN A 415 -2.09 4.44 -0.49
C GLN A 415 -1.51 5.84 -0.74
N LEU A 416 -0.95 6.11 -1.92
CA LEU A 416 -0.46 7.46 -2.26
C LEU A 416 -1.60 8.49 -2.24
N GLY A 417 -2.77 8.12 -2.79
CA GLY A 417 -3.96 8.98 -2.77
C GLY A 417 -4.43 9.29 -1.35
N ALA A 418 -4.43 8.31 -0.45
CA ALA A 418 -4.76 8.52 0.95
C ALA A 418 -3.77 9.48 1.65
N VAL A 419 -2.46 9.34 1.40
CA VAL A 419 -1.46 10.25 1.96
C VAL A 419 -1.61 11.66 1.39
N GLN A 420 -1.92 11.81 0.10
CA GLN A 420 -2.21 13.10 -0.52
C GLN A 420 -3.41 13.79 0.15
N GLN A 421 -4.51 13.06 0.38
CA GLN A 421 -5.67 13.62 1.10
C GLN A 421 -5.31 14.04 2.53
N ARG A 422 -4.50 13.24 3.23
CA ARG A 422 -4.00 13.59 4.57
C ARG A 422 -3.15 14.86 4.55
N LEU A 423 -2.25 15.01 3.57
CA LEU A 423 -1.45 16.22 3.40
C LEU A 423 -2.32 17.45 3.09
N GLN A 424 -3.30 17.32 2.21
CA GLN A 424 -4.21 18.42 1.87
C GLN A 424 -5.06 18.84 3.08
N ALA A 425 -5.58 17.88 3.85
CA ALA A 425 -6.31 18.15 5.09
C ALA A 425 -5.40 18.86 6.12
N ASN A 426 -4.14 18.42 6.23
CA ASN A 426 -3.18 19.07 7.11
C ASN A 426 -2.84 20.50 6.65
N ILE A 427 -2.63 20.74 5.35
CA ILE A 427 -2.42 22.09 4.79
C ILE A 427 -3.59 23.02 5.16
N ASN A 428 -4.83 22.56 5.02
CA ASN A 428 -5.99 23.35 5.38
C ASN A 428 -6.00 23.68 6.88
N ASN A 429 -5.66 22.72 7.74
CA ASN A 429 -5.54 22.93 9.18
C ASN A 429 -4.42 23.93 9.54
N LEU A 430 -3.25 23.80 8.92
CA LEU A 430 -2.11 24.71 9.12
C LEU A 430 -2.47 26.13 8.68
N ASN A 431 -3.18 26.30 7.57
CA ASN A 431 -3.64 27.61 7.10
C ASN A 431 -4.62 28.25 8.08
N THR A 432 -5.59 27.50 8.60
CA THR A 432 -6.50 28.00 9.65
C THR A 432 -5.74 28.36 10.92
N THR A 433 -4.79 27.53 11.35
CA THR A 433 -3.96 27.80 12.53
C THR A 433 -3.10 29.05 12.32
N SER A 434 -2.50 29.20 11.13
CA SER A 434 -1.72 30.38 10.75
C SER A 434 -2.58 31.64 10.81
N GLN A 435 -3.79 31.62 10.24
CA GLN A 435 -4.72 32.75 10.29
C GLN A 435 -5.10 33.11 11.74
N ASN A 436 -5.38 32.11 12.58
CA ASN A 436 -5.71 32.35 13.99
C ASN A 436 -4.54 32.96 14.76
N ILE A 437 -3.30 32.51 14.50
CA ILE A 437 -2.10 33.08 15.11
C ILE A 437 -1.83 34.49 14.58
N THR A 438 -2.06 34.76 13.28
CA THR A 438 -1.98 36.12 12.73
C THR A 438 -2.98 37.05 13.41
N ASN A 439 -4.22 36.60 13.62
CA ASN A 439 -5.23 37.38 14.34
C ASN A 439 -4.83 37.61 15.80
N ALA A 440 -4.30 36.59 16.48
CA ALA A 440 -3.80 36.71 17.85
C ALA A 440 -2.58 37.65 17.94
N LEU A 441 -1.68 37.61 16.96
CA LEU A 441 -0.54 38.52 16.85
C LEU A 441 -1.02 39.96 16.68
N GLY A 442 -2.01 40.20 15.82
CA GLY A 442 -2.58 41.53 15.63
C GLY A 442 -3.21 42.10 16.91
N VAL A 443 -3.93 41.27 17.70
CA VAL A 443 -4.46 41.70 19.01
C VAL A 443 -3.37 42.11 20.00
N VAL A 444 -2.19 41.48 19.92
CA VAL A 444 -1.07 41.77 20.84
C VAL A 444 -0.22 42.94 20.35
N GLN A 445 -0.02 43.07 19.03
CA GLN A 445 1.00 43.94 18.47
C GLN A 445 0.43 45.16 17.71
N ASP A 446 -0.78 45.10 17.16
CA ASP A 446 -1.32 46.18 16.31
C ASP A 446 -1.77 47.38 17.15
N ALA A 447 -1.51 48.58 16.62
CA ALA A 447 -2.00 49.82 17.18
C ALA A 447 -3.44 50.10 16.73
N ASN A 448 -4.28 50.56 17.66
CA ASN A 448 -5.57 51.13 17.32
C ASN A 448 -5.38 52.55 16.74
N ILE A 449 -5.21 52.64 15.42
CA ILE A 449 -4.90 53.89 14.70
C ILE A 449 -5.87 55.05 15.05
N PRO A 450 -7.21 54.84 15.10
CA PRO A 450 -8.13 55.88 15.57
C PRO A 450 -7.80 56.42 16.98
N GLN A 451 -7.46 55.54 17.93
CA GLN A 451 -7.12 55.96 19.29
C GLN A 451 -5.76 56.68 19.33
N VAL A 452 -4.74 56.14 18.64
CA VAL A 452 -3.40 56.74 18.57
C VAL A 452 -3.46 58.12 17.89
N SER A 453 -4.26 58.29 16.85
CA SER A 453 -4.46 59.59 16.18
C SER A 453 -5.11 60.63 17.10
N ASN A 454 -6.12 60.24 17.89
CA ASN A 454 -6.74 61.12 18.88
C ASN A 454 -5.76 61.51 19.98
N GLN A 455 -4.97 60.55 20.48
CA GLN A 455 -3.93 60.80 21.49
C GLN A 455 -2.81 61.69 20.96
N LEU A 456 -2.38 61.47 19.72
CA LEU A 456 -1.36 62.29 19.07
C LEU A 456 -1.85 63.73 18.90
N THR A 457 -3.10 63.91 18.45
CA THR A 457 -3.72 65.23 18.33
C THR A 457 -3.79 65.92 19.69
N GLN A 458 -4.20 65.20 20.74
CA GLN A 458 -4.25 65.73 22.10
C GLN A 458 -2.84 66.11 22.61
N ALA A 459 -1.84 65.27 22.39
CA ALA A 459 -0.47 65.49 22.82
C ALA A 459 0.19 66.67 22.06
N GLN A 460 -0.12 66.85 20.77
CA GLN A 460 0.29 68.03 19.99
C GLN A 460 -0.36 69.32 20.53
N ILE A 461 -1.65 69.29 20.87
CA ILE A 461 -2.35 70.43 21.49
C ILE A 461 -1.74 70.75 22.87
N GLN A 462 -1.44 69.72 23.68
CA GLN A 462 -0.79 69.88 24.99
C GLN A 462 0.63 70.43 24.87
N ALA A 463 1.39 70.02 23.85
CA ALA A 463 2.72 70.55 23.58
C ALA A 463 2.64 72.05 23.25
N GLN A 464 1.68 72.47 22.40
CA GLN A 464 1.45 73.88 22.07
C GLN A 464 1.00 74.70 23.31
N ALA A 465 0.09 74.15 24.11
CA ALA A 465 -0.37 74.78 25.36
C ALA A 465 0.75 74.88 26.41
N GLY A 466 1.61 73.85 26.53
CA GLY A 466 2.77 73.84 27.42
C GLY A 466 3.81 74.89 27.04
N VAL A 467 4.07 75.09 25.74
CA VAL A 467 4.94 76.16 25.24
C VAL A 467 4.35 77.55 25.55
N ALA A 468 3.03 77.72 25.40
CA ALA A 468 2.36 78.97 25.77
C ALA A 468 2.41 79.23 27.29
N ALA A 469 2.25 78.19 28.11
CA ALA A 469 2.36 78.27 29.57
C ALA A 469 3.80 78.55 30.04
N LEU A 470 4.81 77.95 29.40
CA LEU A 470 6.23 78.26 29.63
C LEU A 470 6.51 79.73 29.30
N LYS A 471 6.00 80.23 28.17
CA LYS A 471 6.09 81.64 27.76
C LYS A 471 5.40 82.57 28.76
N SER A 472 4.25 82.19 29.30
CA SER A 472 3.53 82.95 30.34
C SER A 472 4.30 82.98 31.69
N SER A 473 4.86 81.85 32.10
CA SER A 473 5.66 81.72 33.32
C SER A 473 6.95 82.56 33.27
N THR A 474 7.61 82.64 32.13
CA THR A 474 8.79 83.50 31.95
C THR A 474 8.43 84.99 31.93
N THR A 475 7.27 85.37 31.37
CA THR A 475 6.78 86.76 31.45
C THR A 475 6.36 87.18 32.86
N LEU A 476 5.83 86.26 33.68
CA LEU A 476 5.54 86.53 35.09
C LEU A 476 6.82 86.84 35.89
N GLN A 477 7.92 86.13 35.62
CA GLN A 477 9.21 86.45 36.24
C GLN A 477 9.78 87.80 35.80
N GLN A 478 9.62 88.16 34.53
CA GLN A 478 10.04 89.48 34.04
C GLN A 478 9.23 90.62 34.68
N SER A 479 7.95 90.39 34.96
CA SER A 479 7.11 91.38 35.67
C SER A 479 7.45 91.50 37.15
N PHE A 480 7.87 90.42 37.82
CA PHE A 480 8.47 90.52 39.16
C PHE A 480 9.80 91.29 39.17
N LEU A 481 10.63 91.14 38.12
CA LEU A 481 11.87 91.91 37.99
C LEU A 481 11.61 93.41 37.75
N SER A 482 10.49 93.77 37.12
CA SER A 482 10.05 95.17 36.96
C SER A 482 9.45 95.80 38.23
N LEU A 483 9.22 95.00 39.28
CA LEU A 483 8.65 95.41 40.56
C LEU A 483 9.71 95.61 41.66
N LEU A 484 10.97 95.25 41.40
CA LEU A 484 12.11 95.72 42.19
C LEU A 484 12.63 97.04 41.56
N PRO A 485 12.77 98.12 42.34
CA PRO A 485 13.31 99.39 41.84
C PRO A 485 14.79 99.29 41.44
#